data_AF-A0A534QHL0-F1
#
_entry.id   AF-A0A534QHL0-F1
#
_cell.length_a   1.000
_cell.length_b   1.000
_cell.length_c   1.000
_cell.angle_alpha   90.00
_cell.angle_beta   90.00
_cell.angle_gamma   90.00
#
_symmetry.space_group_name_H-M   'P 1'
#
loop_
_entity.id
_entity.type
_entity.pdbx_description
1 polymer ?
#
loop_
_entity_poly.entity_id
_entity_poly.type
_entity_poly.pdbx_seq_one_letter_code
_entity_poly.pdbx_strand_id
1 'polypeptide(L)'
;MSASAPSSPAASSHHFRFHAPHAHLASAFGDDWFGVRAEGFARFFGTPVFLVAQTVLVAVWIAVNAAGLTRFDVYPFILLNLAFSLQAAYAAPLILLAQTRQADRDKALVDADAQHREALAQASLERQEFAAKQSAQLLELLDRNTRLTQITQELSQRIERLTDEIHRKVVSG
;
A
#
# COMPACT_ATOMS: atom_id res chain seq x y z
N MET A 1 17.91 -28.13 36.03
CA MET A 1 16.81 -27.15 36.04
C MET A 1 17.20 -26.00 35.13
N SER A 2 16.85 -26.07 33.84
CA SER A 2 17.06 -24.97 32.88
C SER A 2 15.75 -24.24 32.69
N ALA A 3 15.69 -22.99 33.12
CA ALA A 3 14.53 -22.13 32.92
C ALA A 3 14.50 -21.64 31.46
N SER A 4 13.46 -22.03 30.72
CA SER A 4 13.20 -21.51 29.38
C SER A 4 12.65 -20.07 29.49
N ALA A 5 13.27 -19.14 28.77
CA ALA A 5 12.75 -17.78 28.60
C ALA A 5 11.37 -17.80 27.92
N PRO A 6 10.45 -16.90 28.27
CA PRO A 6 9.19 -16.76 27.53
C PRO A 6 9.48 -16.09 26.18
N SER A 7 9.19 -16.83 25.10
CA SER A 7 9.14 -16.29 23.74
C SER A 7 8.08 -15.19 23.67
N SER A 8 8.49 -13.95 23.37
CA SER A 8 7.58 -12.86 23.05
C SER A 8 6.64 -13.27 21.91
N PRO A 9 5.33 -13.02 22.00
CA PRO A 9 4.44 -13.29 20.89
C PRO A 9 4.81 -12.34 19.77
N ALA A 10 5.23 -12.89 18.64
CA ALA A 10 5.43 -12.16 17.40
C ALA A 10 4.17 -11.33 17.14
N ALA A 11 4.29 -10.01 17.26
CA ALA A 11 3.29 -9.09 16.76
C ALA A 11 3.19 -9.35 15.25
N SER A 12 2.19 -10.13 14.85
CA SER A 12 1.83 -10.34 13.45
C SER A 12 1.54 -8.97 12.87
N SER A 13 2.53 -8.40 12.17
CA SER A 13 2.39 -7.13 11.49
C SER A 13 1.35 -7.33 10.39
N HIS A 14 0.09 -7.05 10.71
CA HIS A 14 -0.98 -6.97 9.73
C HIS A 14 -0.71 -5.75 8.86
N HIS A 15 0.15 -5.90 7.85
CA HIS A 15 0.40 -4.85 6.85
C HIS A 15 -0.89 -4.44 6.14
N PHE A 16 -1.85 -5.36 6.08
CA PHE A 16 -3.21 -5.11 5.58
C PHE A 16 -4.17 -4.52 6.61
N ARG A 17 -3.76 -4.07 7.81
CA ARG A 17 -4.74 -3.58 8.82
C ARG A 17 -5.58 -2.40 8.32
N PHE A 18 -5.04 -1.59 7.41
CA PHE A 18 -5.74 -0.46 6.81
C PHE A 18 -6.54 -0.86 5.55
N HIS A 19 -6.17 -1.97 4.90
CA HIS A 19 -6.92 -2.51 3.75
C HIS A 19 -7.99 -3.54 4.16
N ALA A 20 -7.88 -4.15 5.34
CA ALA A 20 -8.79 -5.17 5.85
C ALA A 20 -10.23 -4.67 6.03
N PRO A 21 -10.47 -3.43 6.51
CA PRO A 21 -11.83 -2.88 6.54
C PRO A 21 -12.43 -2.74 5.14
N HIS A 22 -11.61 -2.52 4.11
CA HIS A 22 -12.03 -2.31 2.73
C HIS A 22 -11.92 -3.56 1.84
N ALA A 23 -11.58 -4.73 2.41
CA ALA A 23 -11.50 -5.97 1.65
C ALA A 23 -12.83 -6.36 0.99
N HIS A 24 -13.97 -5.97 1.59
CA HIS A 24 -15.30 -6.16 1.00
C HIS A 24 -15.56 -5.30 -0.25
N LEU A 25 -14.73 -4.26 -0.50
CA LEU A 25 -14.76 -3.44 -1.71
C LEU A 25 -13.81 -3.98 -2.79
N ALA A 26 -13.01 -5.01 -2.49
CA ALA A 26 -12.00 -5.55 -3.41
C ALA A 26 -12.63 -6.26 -4.62
N SER A 27 -13.83 -6.84 -4.49
CA SER A 27 -14.54 -7.36 -5.65
C SER A 27 -15.15 -6.22 -6.48
N ALA A 28 -14.72 -6.13 -7.74
CA ALA A 28 -15.10 -5.08 -8.69
C ALA A 28 -16.60 -5.02 -8.97
N PHE A 29 -17.40 -5.98 -8.52
CA PHE A 29 -18.86 -5.94 -8.61
C PHE A 29 -19.59 -6.50 -7.36
N GLY A 30 -18.89 -6.77 -6.25
CA GLY A 30 -19.42 -7.44 -5.07
C GLY A 30 -19.39 -8.96 -5.18
N ASP A 31 -19.56 -9.66 -4.06
CA ASP A 31 -19.57 -11.13 -4.00
C ASP A 31 -20.96 -11.73 -4.25
N ASP A 32 -21.95 -10.88 -4.56
CA ASP A 32 -23.29 -11.29 -4.94
C ASP A 32 -23.31 -11.99 -6.31
N TRP A 33 -24.37 -12.75 -6.60
CA TRP A 33 -24.53 -13.42 -7.89
C TRP A 33 -24.47 -12.44 -9.08
N PHE A 34 -24.93 -11.20 -8.89
CA PHE A 34 -24.79 -10.13 -9.87
C PHE A 34 -23.34 -9.73 -10.09
N GLY A 35 -22.54 -9.73 -9.04
CA GLY A 35 -21.14 -9.36 -9.08
C GLY A 35 -20.31 -10.33 -9.91
N VAL A 36 -20.50 -11.63 -9.68
CA VAL A 36 -19.84 -12.69 -10.46
C VAL A 36 -20.22 -12.62 -11.94
N ARG A 37 -21.51 -12.37 -12.26
CA ARG A 37 -21.92 -12.19 -13.66
C ARG A 37 -21.34 -10.92 -14.27
N ALA A 38 -21.36 -9.82 -13.54
CA ALA A 38 -20.79 -8.55 -13.99
C ALA A 38 -19.27 -8.65 -14.22
N GLU A 39 -18.54 -9.42 -13.41
CA GLU A 39 -17.12 -9.69 -13.63
C GLU A 39 -16.88 -10.50 -14.91
N GLY A 40 -17.71 -11.50 -15.19
CA GLY A 40 -17.70 -12.23 -16.46
C GLY A 40 -17.96 -11.33 -17.66
N PHE A 41 -18.97 -10.45 -17.57
CA PHE A 41 -19.26 -9.46 -18.61
C PHE A 41 -18.11 -8.46 -18.78
N ALA A 42 -17.55 -7.93 -17.69
CA ALA A 42 -16.45 -6.98 -17.74
C ALA A 42 -15.20 -7.57 -18.41
N ARG A 43 -14.85 -8.82 -18.10
CA ARG A 43 -13.76 -9.55 -18.78
C ARG A 43 -14.03 -9.72 -20.28
N PHE A 44 -15.28 -10.03 -20.64
CA PHE A 44 -15.67 -10.20 -22.04
C PHE A 44 -15.60 -8.89 -22.83
N PHE A 45 -16.18 -7.80 -22.30
CA PHE A 45 -16.15 -6.47 -22.92
C PHE A 45 -14.75 -5.83 -22.95
N GLY A 46 -13.86 -6.19 -22.03
CA GLY A 46 -12.47 -5.71 -21.99
C GLY A 46 -11.53 -6.36 -23.00
N THR A 47 -11.99 -7.37 -23.75
CA THR A 47 -11.17 -8.10 -24.72
C THR A 47 -11.43 -7.57 -26.14
N PRO A 48 -10.41 -7.38 -26.99
CA PRO A 48 -10.59 -6.91 -28.38
C PRO A 48 -11.45 -7.85 -29.24
N VAL A 49 -11.60 -9.11 -28.81
CA VAL A 49 -12.46 -10.12 -29.43
C VAL A 49 -13.92 -9.69 -29.47
N PHE A 50 -14.42 -8.95 -28.47
CA PHE A 50 -15.80 -8.46 -28.46
C PHE A 50 -16.08 -7.53 -29.64
N LEU A 51 -15.19 -6.57 -29.89
CA LEU A 51 -15.33 -5.62 -30.99
C LEU A 51 -15.34 -6.34 -32.34
N VAL A 52 -14.44 -7.31 -32.53
CA VAL A 52 -14.38 -8.11 -33.76
C VAL A 52 -15.66 -8.91 -33.97
N ALA A 53 -16.13 -9.61 -32.93
CA ALA A 53 -17.38 -10.38 -33.00
C ALA A 53 -18.59 -9.49 -33.32
N GLN A 54 -18.70 -8.31 -32.69
CA GLN A 54 -19.76 -7.33 -32.95
C GLN A 54 -19.71 -6.84 -34.40
N THR A 55 -18.52 -6.49 -34.92
CA THR A 55 -18.36 -6.04 -36.31
C THR A 55 -18.75 -7.13 -37.31
N VAL A 56 -18.33 -8.38 -37.07
CA VAL A 56 -18.70 -9.52 -37.93
C VAL A 56 -20.21 -9.74 -37.91
N LEU A 57 -20.85 -9.70 -36.75
CA LEU A 57 -22.30 -9.87 -36.63
C LEU A 57 -23.06 -8.82 -37.45
N VAL A 58 -22.65 -7.54 -37.35
CA VAL A 58 -23.24 -6.43 -38.10
C VAL A 58 -23.00 -6.59 -39.60
N ALA A 59 -21.79 -6.97 -40.00
CA ALA A 59 -21.44 -7.18 -41.41
C ALA A 59 -22.26 -8.32 -42.03
N VAL A 60 -22.43 -9.44 -41.31
CA VAL A 60 -23.27 -10.57 -41.73
C VAL A 60 -24.73 -10.14 -41.86
N TRP A 61 -25.25 -9.36 -40.90
CA TRP A 61 -26.62 -8.85 -40.96
C TRP A 61 -26.86 -7.99 -42.20
N ILE A 62 -25.95 -7.06 -42.48
CA ILE A 62 -26.00 -6.21 -43.68
C ILE A 62 -25.91 -7.07 -44.94
N ALA A 63 -24.98 -8.04 -45.01
CA ALA A 63 -24.81 -8.90 -46.18
C ALA A 63 -26.05 -9.76 -46.48
N VAL A 64 -26.68 -10.36 -45.45
CA VAL A 64 -27.90 -11.17 -45.61
C VAL A 64 -29.09 -10.33 -46.10
N ASN A 65 -29.29 -9.13 -45.55
CA ASN A 65 -30.37 -8.24 -45.97
C ASN A 65 -30.10 -7.62 -47.35
N ALA A 66 -28.86 -7.24 -47.66
CA ALA A 66 -28.46 -6.69 -48.96
C ALA A 66 -28.53 -7.73 -50.09
N ALA A 67 -28.25 -9.00 -49.80
CA ALA A 67 -28.40 -10.10 -50.75
C ALA A 67 -29.86 -10.46 -51.06
N GLY A 68 -30.83 -9.83 -50.38
CA GLY A 68 -32.26 -10.01 -50.65
C GLY A 68 -32.83 -11.37 -50.20
N LEU A 69 -32.07 -12.17 -49.44
CA LEU A 69 -32.55 -13.44 -48.89
C LEU A 69 -33.69 -13.24 -47.89
N THR A 70 -33.67 -12.10 -47.17
CA THR A 70 -34.67 -11.73 -46.17
C THR A 70 -34.99 -10.25 -46.30
N ARG A 71 -36.26 -9.89 -46.49
CA ARG A 71 -36.72 -8.50 -46.69
C ARG A 71 -37.09 -7.80 -45.37
N PHE A 72 -36.40 -8.16 -44.29
CA PHE A 72 -36.68 -7.67 -42.94
C PHE A 72 -36.14 -6.25 -42.70
N ASP A 73 -34.99 -5.89 -43.29
CA ASP A 73 -34.37 -4.56 -43.12
C ASP A 73 -33.78 -4.05 -44.46
N VAL A 74 -34.65 -3.57 -45.36
CA VAL A 74 -34.25 -3.00 -46.67
C VAL A 74 -33.59 -1.64 -46.45
N TYR A 75 -32.64 -1.26 -47.31
CA TYR A 75 -32.02 0.07 -47.30
C TYR A 75 -33.08 1.17 -47.13
N PRO A 76 -33.02 2.01 -46.07
CA PRO A 76 -31.84 2.44 -45.31
C PRO A 76 -31.63 1.80 -43.91
N PHE A 77 -31.90 0.49 -43.73
CA PHE A 77 -31.62 -0.28 -42.49
C PHE A 77 -32.20 0.35 -41.20
N ILE A 78 -33.51 0.62 -41.19
CA ILE A 78 -34.16 1.34 -40.08
C ILE A 78 -34.11 0.55 -38.77
N LEU A 79 -34.19 -0.78 -38.82
CA LEU A 79 -34.20 -1.62 -37.62
C LEU A 79 -32.82 -1.68 -36.99
N LEU A 80 -31.77 -1.82 -37.80
CA LEU A 80 -30.39 -1.76 -37.33
C LEU A 80 -30.09 -0.41 -36.68
N ASN A 81 -30.50 0.69 -37.30
CA ASN A 81 -30.31 2.02 -36.74
C ASN A 81 -31.06 2.20 -35.41
N LEU A 82 -32.29 1.70 -35.33
CA LEU A 82 -33.08 1.74 -34.09
C LEU A 82 -32.42 0.91 -32.97
N ALA A 83 -31.91 -0.28 -33.31
CA ALA A 83 -31.21 -1.14 -32.35
C ALA A 83 -29.94 -0.48 -31.79
N PHE A 84 -29.12 0.14 -32.65
CA PHE A 84 -27.94 0.89 -32.20
C PHE A 84 -28.31 2.12 -31.37
N SER A 85 -29.37 2.82 -31.74
CA SER A 85 -29.87 3.98 -30.97
C SER A 85 -30.31 3.55 -29.56
N LEU A 86 -31.04 2.45 -29.45
CA LEU A 86 -31.43 1.88 -28.16
C LEU A 86 -30.23 1.38 -27.36
N GLN A 87 -29.28 0.71 -28.03
CA GLN A 87 -28.05 0.22 -27.40
C GLN A 87 -27.26 1.38 -26.77
N ALA A 88 -27.10 2.50 -27.47
CA ALA A 88 -26.45 3.69 -26.95
C ALA A 88 -27.23 4.32 -25.78
N ALA A 89 -28.56 4.41 -25.92
CA ALA A 89 -29.43 5.00 -24.89
C ALA A 89 -29.40 4.22 -23.56
N TYR A 90 -29.29 2.89 -23.60
CA TYR A 90 -29.18 2.06 -22.39
C TYR A 90 -27.74 1.92 -21.88
N ALA A 91 -26.75 2.03 -22.76
CA ALA A 91 -25.34 2.01 -22.36
C ALA A 91 -24.97 3.19 -21.46
N ALA A 92 -25.40 4.41 -21.80
CA ALA A 92 -25.06 5.61 -21.03
C ALA A 92 -25.41 5.53 -19.52
N PRO A 93 -26.65 5.19 -19.10
CA PRO A 93 -26.98 5.06 -17.69
C PRO A 93 -26.27 3.88 -17.03
N LEU A 94 -26.10 2.74 -17.70
CA LEU A 94 -25.33 1.61 -17.16
C LEU A 94 -23.87 1.98 -16.89
N ILE A 95 -23.24 2.70 -17.83
CA ILE A 95 -21.88 3.20 -17.69
C ILE A 95 -21.81 4.16 -16.51
N LEU A 96 -22.80 5.05 -16.35
CA LEU A 96 -22.85 5.97 -15.22
C LEU A 96 -22.94 5.23 -13.88
N LEU A 97 -23.81 4.21 -13.77
CA LEU A 97 -23.89 3.38 -12.56
C LEU A 97 -22.57 2.64 -12.26
N ALA A 98 -21.91 2.13 -13.30
CA ALA A 98 -20.61 1.49 -13.17
C ALA A 98 -19.55 2.50 -12.69
N GLN A 99 -19.55 3.71 -13.24
CA GLN A 99 -18.64 4.79 -12.86
C GLN A 99 -18.86 5.27 -11.43
N THR A 100 -20.11 5.45 -10.99
CA THR A 100 -20.40 5.83 -9.59
C THR A 100 -19.86 4.77 -8.62
N ARG A 101 -20.10 3.48 -8.92
CA ARG A 101 -19.55 2.39 -8.10
C ARG A 101 -18.01 2.33 -8.12
N GLN A 102 -17.39 2.61 -9.26
CA GLN A 102 -15.94 2.69 -9.37
C GLN A 102 -15.39 3.86 -8.52
N ALA A 103 -16.00 5.04 -8.63
CA ALA A 103 -15.60 6.23 -7.88
C ALA A 103 -15.70 6.05 -6.36
N ASP A 104 -16.76 5.39 -5.87
CA ASP A 104 -16.92 5.09 -4.44
C ASP A 104 -15.79 4.18 -3.91
N ARG A 105 -15.36 3.19 -4.70
CA ARG A 105 -14.23 2.32 -4.34
C ARG A 105 -12.90 3.05 -4.39
N ASP A 106 -12.66 3.80 -5.45
CA ASP A 106 -11.42 4.58 -5.61
C ASP A 106 -11.27 5.55 -4.44
N LYS A 107 -12.35 6.20 -4.03
CA LYS A 107 -12.37 7.05 -2.84
C LYS A 107 -11.99 6.28 -1.57
N ALA A 108 -12.61 5.13 -1.32
CA ALA A 108 -12.29 4.32 -0.14
C ALA A 108 -10.82 3.84 -0.13
N LEU A 109 -10.27 3.47 -1.30
CA LEU A 109 -8.87 3.09 -1.43
C LEU A 109 -7.92 4.27 -1.16
N VAL A 110 -8.25 5.46 -1.67
CA VAL A 110 -7.49 6.70 -1.41
C VAL A 110 -7.52 7.07 0.07
N ASP A 111 -8.68 6.97 0.72
CA ASP A 111 -8.82 7.28 2.15
C ASP A 111 -7.98 6.31 3.02
N ALA A 112 -8.00 5.02 2.70
CA ALA A 112 -7.20 4.00 3.40
C ALA A 112 -5.69 4.23 3.23
N ASP A 113 -5.25 4.59 2.02
CA ASP A 113 -3.86 4.91 1.73
C ASP A 113 -3.41 6.21 2.43
N ALA A 114 -4.26 7.23 2.48
CA ALA A 114 -4.00 8.45 3.23
C ALA A 114 -3.78 8.15 4.72
N GLN A 115 -4.68 7.38 5.35
CA GLN A 115 -4.53 6.96 6.75
C GLN A 115 -3.26 6.14 6.97
N HIS A 116 -2.91 5.26 6.02
CA HIS A 116 -1.69 4.48 6.10
C HIS A 116 -0.44 5.37 6.09
N ARG A 117 -0.39 6.36 5.20
CA ARG A 117 0.72 7.34 5.12
C ARG A 117 0.83 8.17 6.39
N GLU A 118 -0.28 8.64 6.95
CA GLU A 118 -0.28 9.39 8.22
C GLU A 118 0.27 8.55 9.37
N ALA A 119 -0.18 7.28 9.49
CA ALA A 119 0.32 6.36 10.51
C ALA A 119 1.83 6.08 10.36
N LEU A 120 2.32 5.94 9.12
CA LEU A 120 3.76 5.79 8.85
C LEU A 120 4.54 7.06 9.21
N ALA A 121 4.01 8.24 8.89
CA ALA A 121 4.63 9.51 9.24
C ALA A 121 4.76 9.67 10.76
N GLN A 122 3.70 9.40 11.51
CA GLN A 122 3.71 9.42 12.98
C GLN A 122 4.75 8.45 13.57
N ALA A 123 4.75 7.19 13.11
CA ALA A 123 5.73 6.20 13.56
C ALA A 123 7.17 6.61 13.22
N SER A 124 7.39 7.32 12.10
CA SER A 124 8.71 7.83 11.73
C SER A 124 9.18 8.95 12.67
N LEU A 125 8.28 9.84 13.09
CA LEU A 125 8.57 10.91 14.04
C LEU A 125 8.89 10.33 15.42
N GLU A 126 8.10 9.38 15.91
CA GLU A 126 8.37 8.70 17.18
C GLU A 126 9.73 8.01 17.19
N ARG A 127 10.11 7.35 16.09
CA ARG A 127 11.44 6.74 15.93
C ARG A 127 12.56 7.78 15.95
N GLN A 128 12.35 8.94 15.32
CA GLN A 128 13.33 10.03 15.34
C GLN A 128 13.50 10.60 16.74
N GLU A 129 12.41 10.84 17.46
CA GLU A 129 12.47 11.32 18.85
C GLU A 129 13.16 10.31 19.77
N PHE A 130 12.85 9.03 19.61
CA PHE A 130 13.50 7.96 20.38
C PHE A 130 15.00 7.89 20.06
N ALA A 131 15.38 7.94 18.79
CA ALA A 131 16.78 7.97 18.38
C ALA A 131 17.52 9.22 18.91
N ALA A 132 16.86 10.38 18.94
CA ALA A 132 17.42 11.59 19.52
C ALA A 132 17.67 11.46 21.03
N LYS A 133 16.70 10.87 21.78
CA LYS A 133 16.87 10.58 23.21
C LYS A 133 17.99 9.58 23.47
N GLN A 134 18.09 8.52 22.66
CA GLN A 134 19.18 7.54 22.75
C GLN A 134 20.54 8.18 22.46
N SER A 135 20.63 9.04 21.45
CA SER A 135 21.85 9.79 21.12
C SER A 135 22.29 10.68 22.28
N ALA A 136 21.35 11.41 22.91
CA ALA A 136 21.64 12.23 24.08
C ALA A 136 22.17 11.40 25.26
N GLN A 137 21.57 10.23 25.53
CA GLN A 137 22.05 9.31 26.58
C GLN A 137 23.45 8.77 26.28
N LEU A 138 23.73 8.42 25.02
CA LEU A 138 25.07 7.97 24.61
C LEU A 138 26.12 9.07 24.83
N LEU A 139 25.81 10.31 24.47
CA LEU A 139 26.70 11.46 24.72
C LEU A 139 26.96 11.65 26.21
N GLU A 140 25.95 11.50 27.07
CA GLU A 140 26.13 11.58 28.52
C GLU A 140 27.04 10.46 29.06
N LEU A 141 26.86 9.22 28.57
CA LEU A 141 27.73 8.10 28.96
C LEU A 141 29.18 8.32 28.51
N LEU A 142 29.38 8.85 27.30
CA LEU A 142 30.70 9.20 26.79
C LEU A 142 31.37 10.30 27.63
N ASP A 143 30.62 11.33 28.05
CA ASP A 143 31.13 12.38 28.94
C ASP A 143 31.55 11.79 30.30
N ARG A 144 30.71 10.94 30.91
CA ARG A 144 31.05 10.25 32.17
C ARG A 144 32.30 9.39 32.03
N ASN A 145 32.44 8.65 30.93
CA ASN A 145 33.63 7.83 30.66
C ASN A 145 34.90 8.68 30.49
N THR A 146 34.78 9.81 29.79
CA THR A 146 35.86 10.78 29.63
C THR A 146 36.31 11.34 30.98
N ARG A 147 35.37 11.72 31.86
CA ARG A 147 35.68 12.19 33.23
C ARG A 147 36.36 11.13 34.07
N LEU A 148 35.88 9.89 34.04
CA LEU A 148 36.51 8.78 34.76
C LEU A 148 37.96 8.56 34.29
N THR A 149 38.20 8.65 32.98
CA THR A 149 39.54 8.55 32.40
C THR A 149 40.45 9.69 32.88
N GLN A 150 39.94 10.92 32.91
CA GLN A 150 40.69 12.07 33.44
C GLN A 150 41.05 11.91 34.92
N ILE A 151 40.10 11.49 35.76
CA ILE A 151 40.34 11.21 37.19
C ILE A 151 41.40 10.11 37.35
N THR A 152 41.32 9.06 36.54
CA THR A 152 42.30 7.95 36.57
C THR A 152 43.70 8.45 36.22
N GLN A 153 43.83 9.28 35.19
CA GLN A 153 45.10 9.90 34.81
C GLN A 153 45.65 10.81 35.93
N GLU A 154 44.79 11.62 36.55
CA GLU A 154 45.19 12.50 37.66
C GLU A 154 45.68 11.70 38.87
N LEU A 155 44.96 10.64 39.25
CA LEU A 155 45.38 9.75 40.33
C LEU A 155 46.71 9.08 40.02
N SER A 156 46.91 8.60 38.80
CA SER A 156 48.18 8.01 38.36
C SER A 156 49.34 9.00 38.49
N GLN A 157 49.16 10.24 38.04
CA GLN A 157 50.18 11.29 38.15
C GLN A 157 50.50 11.64 39.61
N ARG A 158 49.49 11.65 40.49
CA ARG A 158 49.70 11.90 41.93
C ARG A 158 50.49 10.76 42.58
N ILE A 159 50.17 9.50 42.26
CA ILE A 159 50.90 8.33 42.75
C ILE A 159 52.36 8.36 42.29
N GLU A 160 52.60 8.68 41.02
CA GLU A 160 53.96 8.80 40.47
C GLU A 160 54.77 9.87 41.22
N ARG A 161 54.22 11.08 41.40
CA ARG A 161 54.87 12.15 42.18
C ARG A 161 55.15 11.75 43.63
N LEU A 162 54.19 11.13 44.32
CA LEU A 162 54.37 10.64 45.68
C LEU A 162 55.46 9.57 45.77
N THR A 163 55.51 8.67 44.79
CA THR A 163 56.53 7.61 44.72
C THR A 163 57.92 8.20 44.51
N ASP A 164 58.05 9.17 43.59
CA ASP A 164 59.31 9.90 43.36
C ASP A 164 59.78 10.66 44.61
N GLU A 165 58.85 11.30 45.34
CA GLU A 165 59.17 12.06 46.55
C GLU A 165 59.65 11.14 47.69
N ILE A 166 59.00 9.99 47.86
CA ILE A 166 59.44 8.95 48.80
C ILE A 166 60.82 8.41 48.39
N HIS A 167 61.00 8.04 47.12
CA HIS A 167 62.28 7.52 46.63
C HIS A 167 63.42 8.52 46.86
N ARG A 168 63.17 9.80 46.56
CA ARG A 168 64.15 10.88 46.77
C ARG A 168 64.51 11.03 48.26
N LYS A 169 63.52 11.02 49.16
CA LYS A 169 63.78 11.09 50.62
C LYS A 169 64.58 9.90 51.15
N VAL A 170 64.30 8.69 50.67
CA VAL A 170 65.01 7.47 51.08
C VAL A 170 66.45 7.44 50.59
N VAL A 171 66.72 7.97 49.39
CA VAL A 171 68.09 8.02 48.83
C VAL A 171 68.93 9.15 49.44
N SER A 172 68.30 10.22 49.95
CA SER A 172 68.98 11.38 50.56
C SER A 172 69.19 11.31 52.08
N GLY A 173 68.72 10.24 52.75
CA GLY A 173 68.87 10.01 54.19
C GLY A 173 69.81 8.85 54.46
#